data_AF-A0A972RUW2-F1
#
_entry.id   AF-A0A972RUW2-F1
#
_cell.length_a   1.000
_cell.length_b   1.000
_cell.length_c   1.000
_cell.angle_alpha   90.00
_cell.angle_beta   90.00
_cell.angle_gamma   90.00
#
_symmetry.space_group_name_H-M   'P 1'
#
loop_
_entity.id
_entity.type
_entity.pdbx_description
1 polymer ?
#
loop_
_entity_poly.entity_id
_entity_poly.type
_entity_poly.pdbx_seq_one_letter_code
_entity_poly.pdbx_strand_id
1 'polypeptide(L)'
;MKKNHQQNKSQENKYFDEKVTNYLNTVSVLLDIENEKAENIKNAINELDKVVGLMKRDGNNAVKTHQVRTIYTLLRNADNMKELYAIIPKLKYIGSRQKGKSGKFIAELIVELIDRINQDKQIKGLIYIMESIVAFHKFHFGDN
;
A
#
# COMPACT_ATOMS: atom_id res chain seq x y z
N MET A 1 24.22 -12.76 -24.08
CA MET A 1 23.97 -11.68 -23.08
C MET A 1 22.57 -11.71 -22.41
N LYS A 2 21.75 -12.77 -22.52
CA LYS A 2 20.39 -12.83 -21.91
C LYS A 2 20.35 -13.34 -20.45
N LYS A 3 21.40 -14.00 -19.94
CA LYS A 3 21.40 -14.63 -18.60
C LYS A 3 21.51 -13.63 -17.42
N ASN A 4 22.23 -12.50 -17.58
CA ASN A 4 22.38 -11.51 -16.49
C ASN A 4 21.11 -10.67 -16.22
N HIS A 5 20.24 -10.48 -17.22
CA HIS A 5 18.99 -9.72 -17.06
C HIS A 5 17.90 -10.49 -16.27
N GLN A 6 17.87 -11.83 -16.38
CA GLN A 6 16.91 -12.65 -15.64
C GLN A 6 17.29 -12.83 -14.16
N GLN A 7 18.59 -12.96 -13.86
CA GLN A 7 19.08 -13.08 -12.48
C GLN A 7 18.93 -11.78 -11.67
N ASN A 8 19.11 -10.60 -12.30
CA ASN A 8 18.84 -9.32 -11.64
C ASN A 8 17.34 -9.11 -11.35
N LYS A 9 16.44 -9.47 -12.27
CA LYS A 9 14.98 -9.37 -12.04
C LYS A 9 14.47 -10.28 -10.92
N SER A 10 15.01 -11.48 -10.78
CA SER A 10 14.58 -12.42 -9.75
C SER A 10 15.06 -12.02 -8.34
N GLN A 11 16.28 -11.47 -8.22
CA GLN A 11 16.77 -10.91 -6.96
C GLN A 11 16.04 -9.62 -6.57
N GLU A 12 15.74 -8.76 -7.54
CA GLU A 12 15.01 -7.51 -7.35
C GLU A 12 13.55 -7.75 -6.93
N ASN A 13 12.87 -8.75 -7.50
CA ASN A 13 11.55 -9.18 -7.05
C ASN A 13 11.58 -9.72 -5.62
N LYS A 14 12.55 -10.58 -5.28
CA LYS A 14 12.67 -11.13 -3.93
C LYS A 14 12.88 -10.04 -2.86
N TYR A 15 13.72 -9.06 -3.14
CA TYR A 15 13.94 -7.91 -2.26
C TYR A 15 12.65 -7.09 -2.08
N PHE A 16 11.92 -6.88 -3.18
CA PHE A 16 10.66 -6.16 -3.15
C PHE A 16 9.60 -6.89 -2.31
N ASP A 17 9.46 -8.21 -2.48
CA ASP A 17 8.51 -9.05 -1.74
C ASP A 17 8.82 -9.09 -0.23
N GLU A 18 10.10 -9.18 0.13
CA GLU A 18 10.56 -9.12 1.53
C GLU A 18 10.23 -7.75 2.16
N LYS A 19 10.39 -6.67 1.40
CA LYS A 19 10.05 -5.32 1.83
C LYS A 19 8.55 -5.17 2.07
N VAL A 20 7.71 -5.64 1.14
CA VAL A 20 6.24 -5.65 1.28
C VAL A 20 5.85 -6.43 2.53
N THR A 21 6.41 -7.62 2.74
CA THR A 21 6.13 -8.48 3.90
C THR A 21 6.45 -7.78 5.22
N ASN A 22 7.61 -7.13 5.31
CA ASN A 22 8.03 -6.43 6.52
C ASN A 22 7.10 -5.26 6.87
N TYR A 23 6.69 -4.47 5.87
CA TYR A 23 5.75 -3.38 6.09
C TYR A 23 4.35 -3.88 6.41
N LEU A 24 3.91 -4.93 5.71
CA LEU A 24 2.59 -5.53 5.90
C LEU A 24 2.36 -5.95 7.35
N ASN A 25 3.35 -6.60 7.98
CA ASN A 25 3.23 -7.03 9.37
C ASN A 25 3.01 -5.83 10.32
N THR A 26 3.84 -4.80 10.19
CA THR A 26 3.75 -3.61 11.05
C THR A 26 2.49 -2.79 10.79
N VAL A 27 2.08 -2.64 9.53
CA VAL A 27 0.90 -1.83 9.16
C VAL A 27 -0.41 -2.56 9.43
N SER A 28 -0.44 -3.89 9.37
CA SER A 28 -1.67 -4.68 9.56
C SER A 28 -2.31 -4.50 10.93
N VAL A 29 -1.58 -4.02 11.93
CA VAL A 29 -2.15 -3.68 13.26
C VAL A 29 -3.23 -2.60 13.14
N LEU A 30 -3.12 -1.70 12.16
CA LEU A 30 -4.10 -0.64 11.93
C LEU A 30 -5.44 -1.15 11.40
N LEU A 31 -5.53 -2.43 10.98
CA LEU A 31 -6.79 -3.07 10.60
C LEU A 31 -7.74 -3.24 11.80
N ASP A 32 -7.22 -3.35 13.02
CA ASP A 32 -8.03 -3.47 14.25
C ASP A 32 -7.59 -2.44 15.31
N ILE A 33 -7.48 -1.18 14.88
CA ILE A 33 -6.94 -0.06 15.68
C ILE A 33 -7.58 0.09 17.07
N GLU A 34 -8.86 -0.26 17.21
CA GLU A 34 -9.62 -0.15 18.46
C GLU A 34 -9.11 -1.13 19.54
N ASN A 35 -8.52 -2.24 19.13
CA ASN A 35 -8.03 -3.31 20.02
C ASN A 35 -6.51 -3.31 20.17
N GLU A 36 -5.81 -2.33 19.57
CA GLU A 36 -4.36 -2.25 19.57
C GLU A 36 -3.79 -1.30 20.61
N LYS A 37 -2.56 -1.57 21.02
CA LYS A 37 -1.83 -0.70 21.95
C LYS A 37 -1.40 0.58 21.24
N ALA A 38 -1.49 1.72 21.91
CA ALA A 38 -1.07 3.02 21.39
C ALA A 38 0.36 3.02 20.81
N GLU A 39 1.28 2.29 21.43
CA GLU A 39 2.66 2.14 20.94
C GLU A 39 2.73 1.38 19.59
N ASN A 40 1.93 0.31 19.43
CA ASN A 40 1.86 -0.43 18.16
C ASN A 40 1.30 0.47 17.04
N ILE A 41 0.24 1.23 17.35
CA ILE A 41 -0.37 2.18 16.44
C ILE A 41 0.65 3.25 16.01
N LYS A 42 1.36 3.85 16.97
CA LYS A 42 2.41 4.84 16.71
C LYS A 42 3.50 4.29 15.81
N ASN A 43 3.95 3.07 16.07
CA ASN A 43 4.97 2.41 15.24
C ASN A 43 4.48 2.14 13.82
N ALA A 44 3.23 1.70 13.66
CA ALA A 44 2.62 1.51 12.34
C ALA A 44 2.50 2.81 11.54
N ILE A 45 2.06 3.89 12.20
CA ILE A 45 1.94 5.22 11.59
C ILE A 45 3.32 5.73 11.13
N ASN A 46 4.34 5.62 11.99
CA ASN A 46 5.71 6.01 11.65
C ASN A 46 6.26 5.20 10.47
N GLU A 47 5.92 3.91 10.39
CA GLU A 47 6.38 3.08 9.29
C GLU A 47 5.67 3.40 7.97
N LEU A 48 4.36 3.68 8.01
CA LEU A 48 3.63 4.22 6.85
C LEU A 48 4.26 5.52 6.33
N ASP A 49 4.57 6.46 7.22
CA ASP A 49 5.18 7.73 6.84
C ASP A 49 6.53 7.53 6.14
N LYS A 50 7.41 6.70 6.71
CA LYS A 50 8.70 6.35 6.08
C LYS A 50 8.51 5.72 4.70
N VAL A 51 7.62 4.73 4.60
CA VAL A 51 7.34 4.02 3.34
C VAL A 51 6.89 4.97 2.25
N VAL A 52 5.94 5.85 2.57
CA VAL A 52 5.44 6.86 1.64
C VAL A 52 6.52 7.86 1.27
N GLY A 53 7.33 8.32 2.23
CA GLY A 53 8.47 9.21 1.98
C GLY A 53 9.51 8.61 1.04
N LEU A 54 9.79 7.30 1.16
CA LEU A 54 10.73 6.59 0.29
C LEU A 54 10.28 6.54 -1.18
N MET A 55 8.99 6.68 -1.46
CA MET A 55 8.45 6.67 -2.82
C MET A 55 8.96 7.86 -3.65
N LYS A 56 9.41 8.94 -3.01
CA LYS A 56 10.04 10.08 -3.70
C LYS A 56 11.25 9.68 -4.54
N ARG A 57 11.93 8.59 -4.15
CA ARG A 57 13.12 8.07 -4.84
C ARG A 57 12.82 7.61 -6.27
N ASP A 58 11.56 7.36 -6.61
CA ASP A 58 11.13 7.03 -7.98
C ASP A 58 11.05 8.28 -8.89
N GLY A 59 11.22 9.49 -8.35
CA GLY A 59 11.24 10.74 -9.10
C GLY A 59 9.99 10.93 -9.95
N ASN A 60 10.16 11.14 -11.26
CA ASN A 60 9.05 11.31 -12.20
C ASN A 60 8.14 10.07 -12.30
N ASN A 61 8.65 8.89 -11.95
CA ASN A 61 7.89 7.65 -11.92
C ASN A 61 7.20 7.39 -10.57
N ALA A 62 7.39 8.28 -9.58
CA ALA A 62 6.70 8.16 -8.31
C ALA A 62 5.18 8.24 -8.50
N VAL A 63 4.48 7.44 -7.70
CA VAL A 63 3.01 7.43 -7.66
C VAL A 63 2.48 8.85 -7.40
N LYS A 64 1.52 9.28 -8.23
CA LYS A 64 0.93 10.62 -8.16
C LYS A 64 -0.26 10.62 -7.22
N THR A 65 -0.56 11.77 -6.62
CA THR A 65 -1.66 11.91 -5.65
C THR A 65 -3.01 11.48 -6.23
N HIS A 66 -3.29 11.76 -7.50
CA HIS A 66 -4.53 11.32 -8.15
C HIS A 66 -4.64 9.79 -8.22
N GLN A 67 -3.52 9.06 -8.35
CA GLN A 67 -3.51 7.59 -8.40
C GLN A 67 -3.78 7.00 -7.02
N VAL A 68 -3.16 7.57 -5.97
CA VAL A 68 -3.43 7.19 -4.58
C VAL A 68 -4.90 7.46 -4.21
N ARG A 69 -5.44 8.64 -4.58
CA ARG A 69 -6.86 8.97 -4.39
C ARG A 69 -7.81 8.05 -5.13
N THR A 70 -7.42 7.59 -6.33
CA THR A 70 -8.23 6.64 -7.11
C THR A 70 -8.36 5.32 -6.36
N ILE A 71 -7.26 4.80 -5.80
CA ILE A 71 -7.26 3.59 -4.97
C ILE A 71 -8.13 3.80 -3.73
N TYR A 72 -7.96 4.92 -3.03
CA TYR A 72 -8.79 5.26 -1.86
C TYR A 72 -10.28 5.29 -2.18
N THR A 73 -10.66 5.94 -3.29
CA THR A 73 -12.07 6.05 -3.70
C THR A 73 -12.69 4.68 -3.99
N LEU A 74 -11.92 3.76 -4.59
CA LEU A 74 -12.39 2.40 -4.82
C LEU A 74 -12.70 1.69 -3.49
N LEU A 75 -11.78 1.79 -2.52
CA LEU A 75 -11.88 1.09 -1.24
C LEU A 75 -12.96 1.67 -0.33
N ARG A 76 -13.11 3.01 -0.31
CA ARG A 76 -14.10 3.72 0.50
C ARG A 76 -15.55 3.32 0.19
N ASN A 77 -15.79 2.80 -1.01
CA ASN A 77 -17.12 2.39 -1.47
C ASN A 77 -17.43 0.91 -1.21
N ALA A 78 -16.54 0.17 -0.54
CA ALA A 78 -16.81 -1.22 -0.14
C ALA A 78 -17.35 -1.25 1.29
N ASP A 79 -18.58 -1.72 1.44
CA ASP A 79 -19.25 -1.79 2.75
C ASP A 79 -19.09 -3.16 3.43
N ASN A 80 -18.68 -4.18 2.67
CA ASN A 80 -18.52 -5.55 3.14
C ASN A 80 -17.35 -6.27 2.44
N MET A 81 -16.95 -7.41 3.01
CA MET A 81 -15.84 -8.21 2.48
C MET A 81 -16.02 -8.64 1.00
N LYS A 82 -17.24 -8.94 0.54
CA LYS A 82 -17.46 -9.36 -0.86
C LYS A 82 -17.14 -8.23 -1.83
N GLU A 83 -17.59 -7.03 -1.53
CA GLU A 83 -17.29 -5.83 -2.31
C GLU A 83 -15.80 -5.49 -2.26
N LEU A 84 -15.17 -5.66 -1.10
CA LEU A 84 -13.74 -5.45 -0.95
C LEU A 84 -12.92 -6.41 -1.82
N TYR A 85 -13.24 -7.71 -1.81
CA TYR A 85 -12.58 -8.68 -2.69
C TYR A 85 -12.83 -8.40 -4.18
N ALA A 86 -14.00 -7.89 -4.54
CA ALA A 86 -14.31 -7.51 -5.93
C ALA A 86 -13.44 -6.36 -6.45
N ILE A 87 -12.77 -5.60 -5.57
CA ILE A 87 -11.86 -4.52 -5.94
C ILE A 87 -10.44 -5.04 -6.28
N ILE A 88 -10.03 -6.22 -5.78
CA ILE A 88 -8.68 -6.77 -5.99
C ILE A 88 -8.24 -6.78 -7.47
N PRO A 89 -9.05 -7.27 -8.44
CA PRO A 89 -8.65 -7.26 -9.84
C PRO A 89 -8.38 -5.84 -10.37
N LYS A 90 -9.16 -4.86 -9.92
CA LYS A 90 -8.96 -3.44 -10.29
C LYS A 90 -7.66 -2.90 -9.70
N LEU A 91 -7.34 -3.25 -8.45
CA LEU A 91 -6.07 -2.86 -7.81
C LEU A 91 -4.86 -3.45 -8.54
N LYS A 92 -4.90 -4.76 -8.85
CA LYS A 92 -3.84 -5.42 -9.62
C LYS A 92 -3.65 -4.79 -10.99
N TYR A 93 -4.74 -4.44 -11.67
CA TYR A 93 -4.68 -3.70 -12.94
C TYR A 93 -4.04 -2.31 -12.76
N ILE A 94 -4.47 -1.53 -11.76
CA ILE A 94 -3.88 -0.21 -11.46
C ILE A 94 -2.39 -0.34 -11.21
N GLY A 95 -1.96 -1.30 -10.38
CA GLY A 95 -0.56 -1.57 -10.07
C GLY A 95 0.26 -1.95 -11.31
N SER A 96 -0.28 -2.82 -12.17
CA SER A 96 0.37 -3.25 -13.41
C SER A 96 0.63 -2.11 -14.40
N ARG A 97 -0.17 -1.03 -14.33
CA ARG A 97 -0.05 0.15 -15.20
C ARG A 97 0.92 1.20 -14.68
N GLN A 98 1.45 1.02 -13.49
CA GLN A 98 2.40 1.96 -12.91
C GLN A 98 3.77 1.81 -13.57
N LYS A 99 4.35 2.95 -13.99
CA LYS A 99 5.71 2.97 -14.54
C LYS A 99 6.77 2.81 -13.45
N GLY A 100 6.49 3.31 -12.24
CA GLY A 100 7.36 3.24 -11.09
C GLY A 100 7.01 2.10 -10.13
N LYS A 101 7.98 1.73 -9.30
CA LYS A 101 7.85 0.65 -8.33
C LYS A 101 6.95 1.04 -7.17
N SER A 102 6.95 2.31 -6.77
CA SER A 102 6.12 2.87 -5.70
C SER A 102 4.62 2.68 -5.95
N GLY A 103 4.15 2.93 -7.16
CA GLY A 103 2.74 2.74 -7.50
C GLY A 103 2.33 1.27 -7.48
N LYS A 104 3.20 0.39 -7.98
CA LYS A 104 3.00 -1.07 -7.91
C LYS A 104 2.99 -1.55 -6.45
N PHE A 105 3.94 -1.08 -5.66
CA PHE A 105 4.06 -1.36 -4.23
C PHE A 105 2.80 -0.98 -3.44
N ILE A 106 2.24 0.21 -3.64
CA ILE A 106 0.99 0.59 -2.95
C ILE A 106 -0.11 -0.40 -3.31
N ALA A 107 -0.30 -0.69 -4.60
CA ALA A 107 -1.37 -1.60 -5.02
C ALA A 107 -1.21 -3.00 -4.40
N GLU A 108 0.01 -3.54 -4.36
CA GLU A 108 0.30 -4.84 -3.76
C GLU A 108 0.14 -4.82 -2.24
N LEU A 109 0.65 -3.80 -1.54
CA LEU A 109 0.47 -3.65 -0.10
C LEU A 109 -1.03 -3.63 0.29
N ILE A 110 -1.86 -2.91 -0.47
CA ILE A 110 -3.30 -2.87 -0.23
C ILE A 110 -3.96 -4.22 -0.47
N VAL A 111 -3.59 -4.94 -1.55
CA VAL A 111 -4.13 -6.28 -1.81
C VAL A 111 -3.78 -7.22 -0.65
N GLU A 112 -2.53 -7.21 -0.19
CA GLU A 112 -2.09 -8.04 0.94
C GLU A 112 -2.79 -7.66 2.26
N LEU A 113 -3.12 -6.37 2.47
CA LEU A 113 -3.92 -5.94 3.63
C LEU A 113 -5.37 -6.43 3.53
N ILE A 114 -5.96 -6.43 2.33
CA ILE A 114 -7.31 -6.98 2.10
C ILE A 114 -7.33 -8.47 2.45
N ASP A 115 -6.31 -9.22 2.08
CA ASP A 115 -6.22 -10.66 2.36
C ASP A 115 -6.08 -10.98 3.86
N ARG A 116 -5.72 -10.00 4.70
CA ARG A 116 -5.66 -10.13 6.17
C ARG A 116 -6.97 -9.76 6.87
N ILE A 117 -7.92 -9.17 6.17
CA ILE A 117 -9.23 -8.82 6.73
C ILE A 117 -10.08 -10.08 6.84
N ASN A 118 -10.57 -10.34 8.04
CA ASN A 118 -11.43 -11.48 8.35
C ASN A 118 -12.79 -11.06 8.92
N GLN A 119 -13.01 -9.76 9.15
CA GLN A 119 -14.24 -9.20 9.68
C GLN A 119 -14.55 -7.85 9.01
N ASP A 120 -15.82 -7.58 8.71
CA ASP A 120 -16.26 -6.31 8.08
C ASP A 120 -15.84 -5.07 8.90
N LYS A 121 -15.73 -5.18 10.24
CA LYS A 121 -15.26 -4.09 11.10
C LYS A 121 -13.87 -3.58 10.71
N GLN A 122 -13.00 -4.46 10.20
CA GLN A 122 -11.61 -4.14 9.86
C GLN A 122 -11.49 -3.36 8.55
N ILE A 123 -12.56 -3.29 7.75
CA ILE A 123 -12.63 -2.44 6.55
C ILE A 123 -12.40 -0.98 6.92
N LYS A 124 -12.91 -0.53 8.08
CA LYS A 124 -12.65 0.83 8.60
C LYS A 124 -11.16 1.07 8.86
N GLY A 125 -10.47 0.06 9.41
CA GLY A 125 -9.02 0.12 9.60
C GLY A 125 -8.25 0.22 8.28
N LEU A 126 -8.68 -0.51 7.24
CA LEU A 126 -8.11 -0.37 5.89
C LEU A 126 -8.32 1.03 5.30
N ILE A 127 -9.52 1.60 5.48
CA ILE A 127 -9.82 2.98 5.06
C ILE A 127 -8.90 3.96 5.80
N TYR A 128 -8.70 3.79 7.12
CA TYR A 128 -7.78 4.61 7.91
C TYR A 128 -6.33 4.52 7.43
N ILE A 129 -5.85 3.32 7.08
CA ILE A 129 -4.52 3.13 6.47
C ILE A 129 -4.42 3.93 5.17
N MET A 130 -5.44 3.86 4.31
CA MET A 130 -5.46 4.59 3.05
C MET A 130 -5.50 6.11 3.23
N GLU A 131 -6.26 6.60 4.20
CA GLU A 131 -6.30 8.03 4.55
C GLU A 131 -4.93 8.51 5.03
N SER A 132 -4.26 7.70 5.86
CA SER A 132 -2.89 7.96 6.32
C SER A 132 -1.91 8.00 5.14
N ILE A 133 -1.99 7.05 4.20
CA ILE A 133 -1.18 7.05 2.98
C ILE A 133 -1.44 8.31 2.15
N VAL A 134 -2.69 8.72 1.96
CA VAL A 134 -3.03 9.96 1.24
C VAL A 134 -2.47 11.19 1.95
N ALA A 135 -2.58 11.25 3.28
CA ALA A 135 -2.08 12.36 4.09
C ALA A 135 -0.55 12.47 4.00
N PHE A 136 0.18 11.37 4.22
CA PHE A 136 1.63 11.34 4.09
C PHE A 136 2.08 11.58 2.66
N HIS A 137 1.34 11.08 1.66
CA HIS A 137 1.66 11.37 0.27
C HIS A 137 1.53 12.87 0.01
N LYS A 138 0.46 13.51 0.48
CA LYS A 138 0.33 14.97 0.37
C LYS A 138 1.42 15.71 1.13
N PHE A 139 1.80 15.25 2.32
CA PHE A 139 2.85 15.88 3.13
C PHE A 139 4.22 15.80 2.46
N HIS A 140 4.56 14.65 1.90
CA HIS A 140 5.84 14.45 1.23
C HIS A 140 5.83 15.08 -0.17
N PHE A 141 4.77 14.91 -0.95
CA PHE A 141 4.73 15.27 -2.37
C PHE A 141 3.99 16.58 -2.66
N GLY A 142 3.57 17.32 -1.62
CA GLY A 142 2.93 18.63 -1.75
C GLY A 142 3.85 19.61 -2.47
N ASP A 143 3.29 20.28 -3.49
CA ASP A 143 3.88 21.26 -4.42
C ASP A 143 4.75 20.71 -5.58
N ASN A 144 4.26 19.71 -6.32
CA ASN A 144 4.61 19.54 -7.75
C ASN A 144 3.38 19.29 -8.62
#